data_AF-A0AAN6Z4H5-F1
#
_entry.id   AF-A0AAN6Z4H5-F1
#
_cell.length_a   1.000
_cell.length_b   1.000
_cell.length_c   1.000
_cell.angle_alpha   90.00
_cell.angle_beta   90.00
_cell.angle_gamma   90.00
#
_symmetry.space_group_name_H-M   'P 1'
#
loop_
_entity.id
_entity.type
_entity.pdbx_description
1 polymer ?
#
loop_
_entity_poly.entity_id
_entity_poly.type
_entity_poly.pdbx_seq_one_letter_code
_entity_poly.pdbx_strand_id
1 'polypeptide(L)'
;MFRFHKPLDIITLFHKASSPASMRLAAALRQASAAASETSTEDQASDHTAQTNAVGRPEFKLEITETPPTADQLQTILEYVGKQRIPTIVKGATDQADALRKFKENSESFQRPVVVDWNNGKAAAGGNESEILKMLNALPK
;
A
#
# COMPACT_ATOMS: atom_id res chain seq x y z
N MET A 1 15.02 -5.17 29.40
CA MET A 1 14.51 -3.98 28.68
C MET A 1 13.59 -4.51 27.59
N PHE A 2 12.27 -4.37 27.76
CA PHE A 2 11.31 -4.86 26.77
C PHE A 2 11.36 -3.94 25.55
N ARG A 3 11.89 -4.44 24.42
CA ARG A 3 11.79 -3.76 23.14
C ARG A 3 10.35 -3.94 22.67
N PHE A 4 9.53 -2.91 22.83
CA PHE A 4 8.21 -2.86 22.22
C PHE A 4 8.41 -2.73 20.72
N HIS A 5 8.30 -3.84 19.98
CA HIS A 5 8.29 -3.80 18.53
C HIS A 5 6.99 -3.13 18.10
N LYS A 6 7.09 -2.04 17.33
CA LYS A 6 5.94 -1.43 16.65
C LYS A 6 5.26 -2.54 15.82
N PRO A 7 3.92 -2.65 15.82
CA PRO A 7 3.24 -3.61 14.95
C PRO A 7 3.61 -3.32 13.50
N LEU A 8 3.81 -4.38 12.71
CA LEU A 8 4.13 -4.29 11.29
C LEU A 8 3.07 -3.44 10.57
N ASP A 9 3.53 -2.58 9.66
CA ASP A 9 2.62 -1.78 8.86
C ASP A 9 1.87 -2.71 7.87
N ILE A 10 0.54 -2.59 7.81
CA ILE A 10 -0.28 -3.44 6.95
C ILE A 10 -0.50 -2.73 5.63
N ILE A 11 -0.04 -3.35 4.56
CA ILE A 11 -0.14 -2.82 3.19
C ILE A 11 -0.97 -3.77 2.35
N THR A 12 -2.14 -3.30 1.94
CA THR A 12 -3.05 -4.07 1.08
C THR A 12 -2.96 -3.58 -0.35
N LEU A 13 -2.68 -4.51 -1.27
CA LEU A 13 -2.78 -4.32 -2.71
C LEU A 13 -4.11 -4.91 -3.20
N PHE A 14 -4.98 -4.04 -3.70
CA PHE A 14 -6.15 -4.42 -4.50
C PHE A 14 -5.75 -4.49 -5.97
N HIS A 15 -5.67 -5.70 -6.53
CA HIS A 15 -5.21 -5.93 -7.90
C HIS A 15 -6.25 -6.64 -8.76
N LYS A 16 -6.04 -6.65 -10.07
CA LYS A 16 -6.84 -7.44 -11.02
C LYS A 16 -5.90 -8.28 -11.87
N ALA A 17 -6.03 -9.61 -11.87
CA ALA A 17 -5.16 -10.50 -12.65
C ALA A 17 -5.15 -10.18 -14.15
N SER A 18 -6.26 -9.65 -14.68
CA SER A 18 -6.36 -9.24 -16.08
C SER A 18 -5.57 -7.96 -16.41
N SER A 19 -4.97 -7.27 -15.43
CA SER A 19 -4.20 -6.04 -15.63
C SER A 19 -2.70 -6.31 -15.52
N PRO A 20 -1.90 -6.07 -16.58
CA PRO A 20 -0.44 -6.22 -16.51
C PRO A 20 0.21 -5.32 -15.45
N ALA A 21 -0.33 -4.12 -15.23
CA ALA A 21 0.17 -3.20 -14.23
C ALA A 21 -0.04 -3.74 -12.80
N SER A 22 -1.19 -4.38 -12.56
CA SER A 22 -1.48 -5.08 -11.30
C SER A 22 -0.49 -6.21 -11.01
N MET A 23 -0.18 -7.03 -12.01
CA MET A 23 0.75 -8.15 -11.85
C MET A 23 2.18 -7.70 -11.56
N ARG A 24 2.68 -6.69 -12.28
CA ARG A 24 4.02 -6.13 -12.03
C ARG A 24 4.13 -5.58 -10.62
N LEU A 25 3.12 -4.85 -10.18
CA LEU A 25 3.10 -4.25 -8.85
C LEU A 25 3.00 -5.31 -7.74
N ALA A 26 2.21 -6.36 -7.94
CA ALA A 26 2.17 -7.49 -7.02
C ALA A 26 3.54 -8.17 -6.88
N ALA A 27 4.27 -8.37 -7.99
CA ALA A 27 5.61 -8.93 -7.95
C ALA A 27 6.61 -8.00 -7.23
N ALA A 28 6.59 -6.71 -7.55
CA ALA A 28 7.46 -5.70 -6.94
C ALA A 28 7.23 -5.59 -5.42
N LEU A 29 5.97 -5.59 -4.98
CA LEU A 29 5.62 -5.54 -3.57
C LEU A 29 6.04 -6.81 -2.83
N ARG A 30 5.85 -8.00 -3.43
CA ARG A 30 6.31 -9.27 -2.84
C ARG A 30 7.82 -9.30 -2.66
N GLN A 31 8.56 -8.84 -3.68
CA GLN A 31 10.02 -8.73 -3.59
C GLN A 31 10.44 -7.73 -2.51
N ALA A 32 9.75 -6.59 -2.42
CA ALA A 32 10.00 -5.59 -1.40
C ALA A 32 9.76 -6.12 0.03
N SER A 33 8.69 -6.88 0.25
CA SER A 33 8.40 -7.49 1.56
C SER A 33 9.42 -8.55 1.95
N ALA A 34 9.90 -9.35 0.99
CA ALA A 34 10.93 -10.36 1.24
C ALA A 34 12.26 -9.70 1.63
N ALA A 35 12.71 -8.70 0.85
CA ALA A 35 13.94 -7.97 1.13
C ALA A 35 13.92 -7.23 2.48
N ALA A 36 12.77 -6.67 2.87
CA ALA A 36 12.61 -6.02 4.18
C ALA A 36 12.75 -7.02 5.34
N SER A 37 12.26 -8.26 5.17
CA SER A 37 12.36 -9.32 6.18
C SER A 37 13.80 -9.84 6.32
N GLU A 38 14.53 -9.97 5.21
CA GLU A 38 15.92 -10.45 5.19
C GLU A 38 16.88 -9.43 5.85
N THR A 39 16.72 -8.14 5.54
CA THR A 39 17.58 -7.06 6.08
C THR A 39 17.46 -6.92 7.61
N SER A 40 16.30 -7.23 8.18
CA SER A 40 16.05 -7.18 9.63
C SER A 40 16.85 -8.23 10.42
N THR A 41 17.26 -9.33 9.76
CA THR A 41 17.95 -10.45 10.43
C THR A 41 19.47 -10.23 10.51
N GLU A 42 20.06 -9.51 9.55
CA GLU A 42 21.51 -9.23 9.53
C GLU A 42 21.95 -8.14 10.52
N ASP A 43 21.10 -7.16 10.82
CA ASP A 43 21.47 -5.96 11.60
C ASP A 43 21.31 -6.12 13.13
N GLN A 44 21.09 -7.34 13.63
CA GLN A 44 21.00 -7.64 15.07
C GLN A 44 22.26 -8.29 15.66
N ALA A 45 23.30 -8.55 14.85
CA ALA A 45 24.45 -9.36 15.29
C ALA A 45 25.82 -8.65 15.34
N SER A 46 25.99 -7.42 14.84
CA SER A 46 27.32 -6.78 14.90
C SER A 46 27.25 -5.29 15.21
N ASP A 47 27.89 -4.93 16.31
CA ASP A 47 28.46 -3.61 16.55
C ASP A 47 29.30 -3.20 15.32
N HIS A 48 29.06 -2.03 14.73
CA HIS A 48 30.07 -1.09 14.21
C HIS A 48 29.47 0.04 13.35
N THR A 49 30.00 1.22 13.63
CA THR A 49 29.78 2.53 13.02
C THR A 49 30.04 2.61 11.51
N ALA A 50 29.16 3.36 10.85
CA ALA A 50 29.32 4.12 9.61
C ALA A 50 29.72 3.35 8.35
N GLN A 51 28.76 3.11 7.45
CA GLN A 51 28.75 3.75 6.12
C GLN A 51 27.50 3.36 5.31
N THR A 52 26.78 4.41 4.89
CA THR A 52 25.96 4.55 3.68
C THR A 52 24.66 3.73 3.57
N ASN A 53 23.54 4.38 3.92
CA ASN A 53 22.33 4.53 3.08
C ASN A 53 21.80 3.31 2.29
N ALA A 54 22.01 2.08 2.73
CA ALA A 54 21.04 1.03 2.47
C ALA A 54 19.80 1.47 3.25
N VAL A 55 18.84 2.08 2.56
CA VAL A 55 17.51 2.39 3.08
C VAL A 55 16.88 1.03 3.40
N GLY A 56 17.21 0.48 4.56
CA GLY A 56 16.58 -0.71 5.11
C GLY A 56 15.10 -0.37 5.22
N ARG A 57 14.31 -0.96 4.32
CA ARG A 57 12.87 -0.75 4.30
C ARG A 57 12.32 -1.37 5.57
N PRO A 58 11.47 -0.66 6.33
CA PRO A 58 10.85 -1.26 7.49
C PRO A 58 10.01 -2.46 7.05
N GLU A 59 10.02 -3.50 7.87
CA GLU A 59 9.22 -4.69 7.65
C GLU A 59 7.73 -4.32 7.63
N PHE A 60 6.99 -4.84 6.64
CA PHE A 60 5.57 -4.60 6.49
C PHE A 60 4.87 -5.88 6.06
N LYS A 61 3.61 -6.03 6.50
CA LYS A 61 2.76 -7.14 6.11
C LYS A 61 2.09 -6.80 4.79
N LEU A 62 2.45 -7.52 3.74
CA LEU A 62 1.83 -7.39 2.42
C LEU A 62 0.61 -8.31 2.29
N GLU A 63 -0.55 -7.73 2.03
CA GLU A 63 -1.77 -8.44 1.68
C GLU A 63 -2.15 -8.16 0.23
N ILE A 64 -2.25 -9.21 -0.58
CA ILE A 64 -2.63 -9.07 -1.99
C ILE A 64 -4.01 -9.70 -2.15
N THR A 65 -4.96 -8.91 -2.65
CA THR A 65 -6.33 -9.37 -2.88
C THR A 65 -6.87 -8.93 -4.23
N GLU A 66 -7.64 -9.82 -4.85
CA GLU A 66 -8.42 -9.52 -6.06
C GLU A 66 -9.86 -9.09 -5.73
N THR A 67 -10.29 -9.34 -4.50
CA THR A 67 -11.62 -8.97 -4.04
C THR A 67 -11.72 -7.44 -3.92
N PRO A 68 -12.87 -6.86 -4.28
CA PRO A 68 -13.09 -5.44 -4.08
C PRO A 68 -13.10 -5.11 -2.56
N PRO A 69 -12.75 -3.88 -2.16
CA PRO A 69 -12.78 -3.48 -0.76
C PRO A 69 -14.21 -3.52 -0.20
N THR A 70 -14.34 -3.64 1.12
CA THR A 70 -15.63 -3.37 1.78
C THR A 70 -16.00 -1.89 1.70
N ALA A 71 -17.26 -1.54 1.95
CA ALA A 71 -17.71 -0.14 1.90
C ALA A 71 -16.95 0.74 2.90
N ASP A 72 -16.67 0.22 4.11
CA ASP A 72 -15.94 0.93 5.16
C ASP A 72 -14.45 1.09 4.80
N GLN A 73 -13.85 0.05 4.21
CA GLN A 73 -12.50 0.13 3.66
C GLN A 73 -12.43 1.17 2.54
N LEU A 74 -13.39 1.19 1.60
CA LEU A 74 -13.43 2.19 0.55
C LEU A 74 -13.55 3.60 1.12
N GLN A 75 -14.41 3.80 2.12
CA GLN A 75 -14.54 5.08 2.79
C GLN A 75 -13.19 5.58 3.33
N THR A 76 -12.49 4.70 4.04
CA THR A 76 -11.16 4.98 4.61
C THR A 76 -10.13 5.29 3.51
N ILE A 77 -10.14 4.54 2.41
CA ILE A 77 -9.26 4.78 1.26
C ILE A 77 -9.51 6.15 0.64
N LEU A 78 -10.77 6.56 0.50
CA LEU A 78 -11.16 7.86 -0.06
C LEU A 78 -10.68 9.01 0.84
N GLU A 79 -10.69 8.81 2.16
CA GLU A 79 -10.14 9.76 3.14
C GLU A 79 -8.62 9.88 3.00
N TYR A 80 -7.90 8.76 2.82
CA TYR A 80 -6.44 8.73 2.65
C TYR A 80 -5.95 9.39 1.36
N VAL A 81 -6.68 9.24 0.25
CA VAL A 81 -6.27 9.87 -1.02
C VAL A 81 -6.66 11.34 -1.11
N GLY A 82 -7.63 11.77 -0.29
CA GLY A 82 -8.21 13.11 -0.32
C GLY A 82 -9.12 13.38 -1.52
N LYS A 83 -9.96 14.43 -1.39
CA LYS A 83 -11.04 14.75 -2.33
C LYS A 83 -10.60 14.85 -3.79
N GLN A 84 -9.41 15.38 -4.06
CA GLN A 84 -8.90 15.58 -5.42
C GLN A 84 -8.59 14.28 -6.15
N ARG A 85 -8.32 13.19 -5.42
CA ARG A 85 -7.92 11.90 -6.00
C ARG A 85 -9.02 10.84 -5.96
N ILE A 86 -10.21 11.18 -5.46
CA ILE A 86 -11.40 10.32 -5.52
C ILE A 86 -11.66 9.77 -6.93
N PRO A 87 -11.59 10.57 -8.01
CA PRO A 87 -11.81 10.06 -9.37
C PRO A 87 -10.78 9.04 -9.84
N THR A 88 -9.63 8.91 -9.14
CA THR A 88 -8.58 7.92 -9.43
C THR A 88 -8.81 6.59 -8.71
N ILE A 89 -9.60 6.59 -7.64
CA ILE A 89 -10.00 5.38 -6.89
C ILE A 89 -11.31 4.83 -7.45
N VAL A 90 -12.32 5.67 -7.65
CA VAL A 90 -13.62 5.26 -8.20
C VAL A 90 -13.87 6.03 -9.49
N LYS A 91 -14.04 5.29 -10.59
CA LYS A 91 -14.20 5.87 -11.92
C LYS A 91 -15.46 6.72 -12.00
N GLY A 92 -15.27 7.99 -12.35
CA GLY A 92 -16.38 8.93 -12.56
C GLY A 92 -17.08 9.37 -11.27
N ALA A 93 -16.45 9.19 -10.11
CA ALA A 93 -16.90 9.78 -8.86
C ALA A 93 -16.31 11.19 -8.68
N THR A 94 -17.11 12.13 -8.18
CA THR A 94 -16.67 13.51 -7.90
C THR A 94 -16.40 13.77 -6.43
N ASP A 95 -17.11 13.05 -5.56
CA ASP A 95 -17.00 13.16 -4.11
C ASP A 95 -17.12 11.78 -3.44
N GLN A 96 -16.95 11.75 -2.13
CA GLN A 96 -16.92 10.52 -1.34
C GLN A 96 -18.29 9.81 -1.30
N ALA A 97 -19.39 10.58 -1.27
CA ALA A 97 -20.73 10.01 -1.24
C ALA A 97 -21.08 9.38 -2.59
N ASP A 98 -20.74 10.06 -3.69
CA ASP A 98 -20.93 9.57 -5.05
C ASP A 98 -20.03 8.35 -5.34
N ALA A 99 -18.79 8.34 -4.84
CA ALA A 99 -17.90 7.19 -4.92
C ALA A 99 -18.49 5.95 -4.22
N LEU A 100 -18.98 6.10 -2.99
CA LEU A 100 -19.61 5.02 -2.23
C LEU A 100 -20.89 4.51 -2.91
N ARG A 101 -21.71 5.42 -3.45
CA ARG A 101 -22.92 5.06 -4.19
C ARG A 101 -22.59 4.25 -5.44
N LYS A 102 -21.68 4.75 -6.28
CA LYS A 102 -21.24 4.07 -7.52
C LYS A 102 -20.58 2.73 -7.23
N PHE A 103 -19.83 2.62 -6.14
CA PHE A 103 -19.20 1.38 -5.74
C PHE A 103 -20.22 0.32 -5.31
N LYS A 104 -21.25 0.72 -4.55
CA LYS A 104 -22.36 -0.17 -4.17
C LYS A 104 -23.19 -0.63 -5.36
N GLU A 105 -23.41 0.25 -6.34
CA GLU A 105 -24.10 -0.07 -7.59
C GLU A 105 -23.25 -0.98 -8.49
N ASN A 106 -21.93 -0.74 -8.54
CA ASN A 106 -21.00 -1.47 -9.38
C ASN A 106 -19.60 -1.52 -8.75
N SER A 107 -19.20 -2.68 -8.23
CA SER A 107 -17.87 -2.88 -7.65
C SER A 107 -16.73 -2.74 -8.67
N GLU A 108 -17.00 -2.89 -9.97
CA GLU A 108 -16.01 -2.67 -11.05
C GLU A 108 -15.74 -1.17 -11.30
N SER A 109 -16.50 -0.26 -10.68
CA SER A 109 -16.17 1.16 -10.67
C SER A 109 -14.88 1.45 -9.89
N PHE A 110 -14.48 0.55 -8.98
CA PHE A 110 -13.22 0.64 -8.25
C PHE A 110 -12.04 0.33 -9.19
N GLN A 111 -11.19 1.33 -9.36
CA GLN A 111 -10.04 1.26 -10.24
C GLN A 111 -8.93 0.45 -9.59
N ARG A 112 -8.33 -0.47 -10.35
CA ARG A 112 -7.24 -1.34 -9.89
C ARG A 112 -6.05 -1.19 -10.85
N PRO A 113 -4.80 -1.20 -10.34
CA PRO A 113 -4.42 -1.50 -8.97
C PRO A 113 -4.53 -0.30 -8.02
N VAL A 114 -4.80 -0.58 -6.73
CA VAL A 114 -4.74 0.39 -5.63
C VAL A 114 -3.96 -0.22 -4.48
N VAL A 115 -2.98 0.53 -3.95
CA VAL A 115 -2.21 0.16 -2.77
C VAL A 115 -2.66 1.04 -1.61
N VAL A 116 -2.90 0.41 -0.47
CA VAL A 116 -3.36 1.09 0.74
C VAL A 116 -2.43 0.71 1.87
N ASP A 117 -1.87 1.72 2.53
CA ASP A 117 -1.15 1.62 3.78
C ASP A 117 -2.08 2.07 4.91
N TRP A 118 -2.58 1.09 5.66
CA TRP A 118 -3.56 1.32 6.72
C TRP A 118 -2.96 2.02 7.93
N ASN A 119 -1.66 1.84 8.16
CA ASN A 119 -0.97 2.35 9.34
C ASN A 119 -0.59 3.82 9.18
N ASN A 120 -0.19 4.23 7.98
CA ASN A 120 0.25 5.61 7.72
C ASN A 120 -0.84 6.47 7.06
N GLY A 121 -2.02 5.92 6.83
CA GLY A 121 -3.15 6.65 6.26
C GLY A 121 -2.90 7.10 4.83
N LYS A 122 -2.23 6.26 4.03
CA LYS A 122 -1.86 6.59 2.65
C LYS A 122 -2.47 5.58 1.68
N ALA A 123 -2.92 6.07 0.54
CA ALA A 123 -3.35 5.24 -0.56
C ALA A 123 -2.86 5.81 -1.88
N ALA A 124 -2.45 4.92 -2.78
CA ALA A 124 -1.95 5.22 -4.11
C ALA A 124 -2.75 4.44 -5.14
N ALA A 125 -3.27 5.14 -6.14
CA ALA A 125 -4.04 4.57 -7.22
C ALA A 125 -3.22 4.53 -8.51
N GLY A 126 -3.43 3.48 -9.31
CA GLY A 126 -2.75 3.30 -10.58
C GLY A 126 -1.37 2.66 -10.41
N GLY A 127 -0.93 1.93 -11.43
CA GLY A 127 0.32 1.17 -11.41
C GLY A 127 1.60 2.02 -11.45
N ASN A 128 1.59 3.22 -10.87
CA ASN A 128 2.76 4.07 -10.73
C ASN A 128 3.65 3.52 -9.62
N GLU A 129 4.49 2.57 -10.00
CA GLU A 129 5.44 1.91 -9.11
C GLU A 129 6.32 2.91 -8.35
N SER A 130 6.73 4.01 -8.99
CA SER A 130 7.57 5.02 -8.33
C SER A 130 6.87 5.75 -7.19
N GLU A 131 5.58 6.07 -7.33
CA GLU A 131 4.80 6.69 -6.24
C GLU A 131 4.64 5.71 -5.06
N ILE A 132 4.39 4.44 -5.38
CA ILE A 132 4.19 3.39 -4.38
C ILE A 132 5.50 3.08 -3.65
N LEU A 133 6.61 2.95 -4.36
CA LEU A 133 7.93 2.76 -3.74
C LEU A 133 8.32 3.94 -2.86
N LYS A 134 8.00 5.18 -3.26
CA LYS A 134 8.20 6.37 -2.40
C LYS A 134 7.34 6.30 -1.13
N MET A 135 6.10 5.83 -1.25
CA MET A 135 5.22 5.63 -0.09
C MET A 135 5.82 4.61 0.89
N LEU A 136 6.33 3.49 0.39
CA LEU A 136 6.98 2.44 1.20
C LEU A 136 8.30 2.90 1.84
N ASN A 137 9.09 3.71 1.14
CA ASN A 137 10.35 4.23 1.70
C ASN A 137 10.14 5.38 2.69
N ALA A 138 8.96 6.02 2.66
CA ALA A 138 8.57 7.08 3.59
C ALA A 138 7.98 6.53 4.90
N LEU A 139 7.95 5.20 5.07
CA LEU A 139 7.55 4.55 6.32
C LEU A 139 8.55 4.93 7.43
N PRO A 140 8.09 5.45 8.57
CA PRO A 140 8.97 5.78 9.69
C PRO A 140 9.60 4.50 10.25
N LYS A 141 10.92 4.55 10.46
CA LYS A 141 11.73 3.48 11.07
C LYS A 141 11.27 3.12 12.48
#